data_AF-A0A388NUS4-F1
#
_entry.id   AF-A0A388NUS4-F1
#
_cell.length_a   1.000
_cell.length_b   1.000
_cell.length_c   1.000
_cell.angle_alpha   90.00
_cell.angle_beta   90.00
_cell.angle_gamma   90.00
#
_symmetry.space_group_name_H-M   'P 1'
#
loop_
_entity.id
_entity.type
_entity.pdbx_description
1 polymer ?
#
loop_
_entity_poly.entity_id
_entity_poly.type
_entity_poly.pdbx_seq_one_letter_code
_entity_poly.pdbx_strand_id
1 'polypeptide(L)' 'MLNPQPPLPNNPELVDTLRRPLRDLRISVTDRCNFRCPYCMPKHIFGPDHVFMERPAAAYI' A
#
# COMPACT_ATOMS: atom_id res chain seq x y z
N MET A 1 9.37 -23.01 6.73
CA MET A 1 9.71 -22.21 5.54
C MET A 1 9.66 -20.74 5.93
N LEU A 2 10.73 -20.23 6.53
CA LEU A 2 10.88 -18.80 6.79
C LEU A 2 11.49 -18.18 5.53
N ASN A 3 10.85 -17.17 4.98
CA ASN A 3 11.36 -16.45 3.82
C ASN A 3 12.66 -15.73 4.25
N PRO A 4 13.82 -16.01 3.65
CA PRO A 4 15.09 -15.41 4.06
C PRO A 4 15.03 -13.89 3.91
N GLN A 5 15.47 -13.17 4.94
CA GLN A 5 15.48 -11.71 4.91
C GLN A 5 16.68 -11.24 4.05
N PRO A 6 16.47 -10.29 3.12
CA PRO A 6 17.56 -9.73 2.33
C PRO A 6 18.59 -9.03 3.24
N PRO A 7 19.87 -8.96 2.81
CA PRO A 7 20.91 -8.28 3.57
C PRO A 7 20.53 -6.82 3.84
N LEU A 8 20.82 -6.35 5.06
CA LEU A 8 20.50 -5.00 5.50
C LEU A 8 21.26 -3.97 4.64
N PRO A 9 20.62 -2.87 4.22
CA PRO A 9 21.32 -1.76 3.58
C PRO A 9 22.32 -1.16 4.57
N ASN A 10 23.51 -0.80 4.08
CA ASN A 10 24.64 -0.26 4.85
C ASN A 10 24.40 1.15 5.44
N ASN A 11 23.13 1.60 5.55
CA ASN A 11 22.80 2.92 6.07
C ASN A 11 22.25 2.83 7.50
N PRO A 12 23.02 3.21 8.53
CA PRO A 12 22.71 2.90 9.93
C PRO A 12 21.58 3.74 10.57
N GLU A 13 20.91 4.64 9.85
CA GLU A 13 20.07 5.67 10.49
C GLU A 13 18.56 5.59 10.21
N LEU A 14 18.12 4.83 9.20
CA LEU A 14 16.68 4.75 8.88
C LEU A 14 16.01 3.59 9.62
N VAL A 15 15.89 3.75 10.92
CA VAL A 15 15.22 2.80 11.83
C VAL A 15 13.96 3.42 12.44
N ASP A 16 12.94 2.59 12.70
CA ASP A 16 11.76 3.04 13.43
C ASP A 16 12.00 3.11 14.96
N THR A 17 10.99 3.54 15.73
CA THR A 17 11.08 3.64 17.21
C THR A 17 11.39 2.31 17.90
N LEU A 18 11.11 1.17 17.26
CA LEU A 18 11.42 -0.16 17.76
C LEU A 18 12.79 -0.68 17.25
N ARG A 19 13.60 0.17 16.62
CA ARG A 19 14.91 -0.14 16.03
C ARG A 19 14.86 -1.19 14.92
N ARG A 20 13.75 -1.25 14.16
CA ARG A 20 13.65 -2.10 12.96
C ARG A 20 14.13 -1.32 11.74
N PRO A 21 14.94 -1.95 10.86
CA PRO A 21 15.39 -1.31 9.64
C PRO A 21 14.29 -1.26 8.58
N LEU A 22 14.22 -0.16 7.83
CA LEU A 22 13.32 -0.05 6.67
C LEU A 22 13.80 -0.97 5.53
N ARG A 23 12.90 -1.80 5.00
CA ARG A 23 13.24 -2.82 3.98
C ARG A 23 12.32 -2.84 2.78
N ASP A 24 11.01 -2.73 3.01
CA ASP A 24 10.00 -2.88 1.97
C ASP A 24 9.23 -1.58 1.79
N LEU A 25 9.10 -1.14 0.53
CA LEU A 25 8.23 -0.04 0.15
C LEU A 25 6.97 -0.60 -0.52
N ARG A 26 5.80 -0.35 0.07
CA ARG A 26 4.50 -0.72 -0.51
C ARG A 26 3.84 0.52 -1.11
N ILE A 27 3.74 0.56 -2.44
CA ILE A 27 3.11 1.67 -3.16
C ILE A 27 1.70 1.23 -3.56
N SER A 28 0.68 1.94 -3.06
CA SER A 28 -0.71 1.73 -3.46
C SER A 28 -1.01 2.60 -4.68
N VAL A 29 -1.13 1.97 -5.85
CA VAL A 29 -1.33 2.69 -7.12
C VAL A 29 -2.78 3.17 -7.28
N THR A 30 -3.74 2.40 -6.77
CA THR A 30 -5.15 2.73 -6.84
C THR A 30 -5.91 2.16 -5.65
N ASP A 31 -6.96 2.84 -5.26
CA ASP A 31 -8.00 2.40 -4.32
C ASP A 31 -9.16 1.67 -5.01
N ARG A 32 -9.20 1.64 -6.34
CA ARG A 32 -10.26 0.98 -7.10
C ARG A 32 -9.96 -0.52 -7.26
N CYS A 33 -10.90 -1.36 -6.85
CA CYS A 33 -10.88 -2.80 -7.10
C CYS A 33 -12.14 -3.24 -7.89
N ASN A 34 -11.99 -4.24 -8.75
CA ASN A 34 -13.10 -4.89 -9.45
C ASN A 34 -13.83 -5.93 -8.57
N PHE A 35 -13.22 -6.34 -7.46
CA PHE A 35 -13.83 -7.23 -6.47
C PHE A 35 -14.50 -6.45 -5.32
N ARG A 36 -15.37 -7.15 -4.60
CA ARG A 36 -16.06 -6.65 -3.40
C ARG A 36 -15.95 -7.67 -2.26
N CYS A 37 -14.70 -7.95 -1.87
CA CYS A 37 -14.40 -8.91 -0.82
C CYS A 37 -15.00 -8.43 0.52
N PRO A 38 -15.77 -9.25 1.25
CA PRO A 38 -16.43 -8.83 2.49
C PRO A 38 -15.48 -8.31 3.57
N TYR A 39 -14.24 -8.78 3.58
CA TYR A 39 -13.21 -8.41 4.56
C TYR A 39 -12.34 -7.22 4.14
N CYS A 40 -12.45 -6.74 2.89
CA CYS A 40 -11.58 -5.68 2.36
C CYS A 40 -12.39 -4.54 1.74
N MET A 41 -13.32 -4.83 0.83
CA MET A 41 -14.19 -3.84 0.18
C MET A 41 -15.66 -4.30 0.23
N PRO A 42 -16.30 -4.24 1.41
CA PRO A 42 -17.70 -4.61 1.55
C PRO A 42 -18.62 -3.65 0.80
N LYS A 43 -19.62 -4.19 0.10
CA LYS A 43 -20.53 -3.43 -0.78
C LYS A 43 -21.33 -2.32 -0.08
N HIS A 44 -21.62 -2.49 1.22
CA HIS A 44 -22.39 -1.50 1.98
C HIS A 44 -21.58 -0.24 2.32
N ILE A 45 -20.25 -0.30 2.23
CA ILE A 45 -19.34 0.85 2.43
C ILE A 45 -18.84 1.38 1.08
N PHE A 46 -18.46 0.48 0.17
CA PHE A 46 -17.89 0.79 -1.15
C PHE A 46 -18.92 0.59 -2.28
N GLY A 47 -20.12 1.14 -2.05
CA GLY A 47 -21.24 1.12 -2.98
C GLY A 47 -21.07 2.09 -4.16
N PRO A 48 -22.11 2.29 -4.97
CA PRO A 48 -22.08 3.18 -6.13
C PRO A 48 -21.72 4.63 -5.79
N ASP A 49 -22.11 5.09 -4.61
CA ASP A 49 -21.91 6.47 -4.15
C ASP A 49 -20.56 6.69 -3.46
N HIS A 50 -19.70 5.66 -3.42
CA HIS A 50 -18.39 5.77 -2.79
C HIS A 50 -17.45 6.64 -3.64
N VAL A 51 -16.92 7.70 -3.03
CA VAL A 51 -15.97 8.60 -3.68
C VAL A 51 -14.57 7.98 -3.64
N PHE A 52 -14.14 7.44 -4.77
CA PHE A 52 -12.77 6.96 -4.97
C PHE A 52 -11.83 8.13 -5.29
N MET A 53 -10.53 7.91 -5.10
CA MET A 53 -9.48 8.85 -5.47
C MET A 53 -9.68 9.37 -6.89
N GLU A 54 -9.58 10.69 -7.03
CA GLU A 54 -9.61 11.36 -8.32
C GLU A 54 -8.52 10.75 -9.21
N ARG A 55 -8.85 10.46 -10.46
CA ARG A 55 -7.82 10.05 -11.40
C ARG A 55 -7.02 11.31 -11.72
N PRO A 56 -5.69 11.32 -11.55
CA PRO A 56 -4.91 12.40 -12.12
C PRO A 56 -5.17 12.38 -13.62
N ALA A 57 -5.89 13.38 -14.10
CA ALA A 57 -6.16 13.57 -15.52
C ALA A 57 -4.84 13.99 -16.17
N ALA A 58 -3.99 13.03 -16.51
CA ALA A 58 -2.74 13.23 -17.24
C ALA A 58 -2.02 14.56 -16.92
N ALA A 59 -1.78 14.86 -15.64
CA ALA A 59 -1.08 16.08 -15.22
C ALA A 59 0.45 15.91 -15.21
N TYR A 60 0.96 14.92 -15.93
CA TYR A 60 2.39 14.67 -16.07
C TYR A 60 2.67 14.02 -17.44
N ILE A 61 2.42 14.79 -18.51
CA ILE A 61 3.21 14.74 -19.75
C ILE A 61 3.57 16.19 -20.05
#